data_AF-A0ABD0QNY0-F1
#
_entry.id   AF-A0ABD0QNY0-F1
#
_cell.length_a   1.000
_cell.length_b   1.000
_cell.length_c   1.000
_cell.angle_alpha   90.00
_cell.angle_beta   90.00
_cell.angle_gamma   90.00
#
_symmetry.space_group_name_H-M   'P 1'
#
loop_
_entity.id
_entity.type
_entity.pdbx_description
1 polymer ?
#
loop_
_entity_poly.entity_id
_entity_poly.type
_entity_poly.pdbx_seq_one_letter_code
_entity_poly.pdbx_strand_id
1 'polypeptide(L)' 'KLPCNPAGGTDWFTPAVDPSVSEIFEKGNWSMENPSPDCQCSTPQRSIMLPDCPLGAGGLPPPQ' A
#
# COMPACT_ATOMS: atom_id res chain seq x y z
N LYS A 1 -24.17 -19.37 -18.41
CA LYS A 1 -22.94 -18.81 -17.79
C LYS A 1 -22.00 -18.43 -18.92
N LEU A 2 -21.85 -17.14 -19.21
CA LEU A 2 -20.78 -16.68 -20.09
C LEU A 2 -19.45 -16.85 -19.34
N PRO A 3 -18.36 -17.31 -19.99
CA PRO A 3 -17.08 -17.41 -19.31
C PRO A 3 -16.62 -16.01 -18.90
N CYS A 4 -16.17 -15.84 -17.65
CA CYS A 4 -15.50 -14.64 -17.16
C CYS A 4 -14.10 -14.51 -17.78
N ASN A 5 -14.00 -14.63 -19.10
CA ASN A 5 -12.78 -14.34 -19.82
C ASN A 5 -12.90 -12.90 -20.32
N PRO A 6 -12.14 -11.94 -19.76
CA PRO A 6 -12.18 -10.57 -20.24
C PRO A 6 -11.61 -10.58 -21.66
N ALA A 7 -12.49 -10.54 -22.66
CA ALA A 7 -12.07 -10.33 -24.04
C ALA A 7 -11.41 -8.94 -24.10
N GLY A 8 -10.07 -8.92 -24.15
CA GLY A 8 -9.27 -7.69 -24.07
C GLY A 8 -8.67 -7.36 -22.69
N GLY A 9 -8.68 -8.29 -21.73
CA GLY A 9 -7.93 -8.11 -20.47
C GLY A 9 -6.43 -8.07 -20.72
N THR A 10 -5.77 -6.99 -20.30
CA THR A 10 -4.31 -6.86 -20.32
C THR A 10 -3.69 -7.64 -19.17
N ASP A 11 -2.39 -7.91 -19.26
CA ASP A 11 -1.63 -8.47 -18.14
C ASP A 11 -1.69 -7.56 -16.91
N TRP A 12 -1.76 -8.17 -15.73
CA TRP A 12 -1.79 -7.44 -14.47
C TRP A 12 -0.45 -6.75 -14.23
N PHE A 13 -0.46 -5.47 -13.86
CA PHE A 13 0.77 -4.77 -13.50
C PHE A 13 0.63 -3.95 -12.23
N THR A 14 1.70 -3.91 -11.45
CA THR A 14 1.80 -3.02 -10.29
C THR A 14 2.11 -1.61 -10.78
N PRO A 15 1.29 -0.59 -10.43
CA PRO A 15 1.59 0.77 -10.83
C PRO A 15 2.87 1.29 -10.17
N ALA A 16 3.61 2.14 -10.88
CA ALA A 16 4.79 2.79 -10.34
C ALA A 16 4.41 3.73 -9.18
N VAL A 17 5.21 3.72 -8.12
CA VAL A 17 5.09 4.59 -6.96
C VAL A 17 6.26 5.56 -6.90
N ASP A 18 6.19 6.55 -5.99
CA ASP A 18 7.29 7.47 -5.76
C ASP A 18 8.57 6.71 -5.35
N PRO A 19 9.76 7.09 -5.84
CA PRO A 19 11.01 6.41 -5.52
C PRO A 19 11.29 6.29 -4.02
N SER A 20 10.86 7.26 -3.21
CA SER A 20 10.99 7.20 -1.75
C SER A 20 10.16 6.06 -1.15
N VAL A 21 8.99 5.76 -1.71
CA VAL A 21 8.15 4.64 -1.28
C VAL A 21 8.80 3.32 -1.67
N SER A 22 9.30 3.21 -2.90
CA SER A 22 10.03 2.01 -3.35
C SER A 22 11.25 1.72 -2.48
N GLU A 23 12.03 2.75 -2.14
CA GLU A 23 13.23 2.62 -1.31
C GLU A 23 12.93 2.08 0.09
N ILE A 24 11.80 2.47 0.70
CA ILE A 24 11.34 1.95 2.00
C ILE A 24 11.14 0.43 1.91
N PHE A 25 10.47 -0.04 0.85
CA PHE A 25 10.20 -1.46 0.67
C PHE A 25 11.43 -2.27 0.27
N GLU A 26 12.37 -1.67 -0.47
CA GLU A 26 13.62 -2.33 -0.88
C GLU A 26 14.67 -2.43 0.24
N LYS A 27 14.75 -1.41 1.11
CA LYS A 27 15.79 -1.32 2.17
C LYS A 27 15.33 -1.79 3.54
N GLY A 28 14.03 -1.89 3.78
CA GLY A 28 13.49 -2.27 5.08
C GLY A 28 13.55 -3.78 5.34
N ASN A 29 13.67 -4.15 6.62
CA ASN A 29 13.58 -5.53 7.08
C ASN A 29 12.11 -5.86 7.39
N TRP A 30 11.33 -6.13 6.35
CA TRP A 30 9.89 -6.40 6.49
C TRP A 30 9.64 -7.89 6.74
N SER A 31 8.82 -8.18 7.75
CA SER A 31 8.34 -9.53 8.04
C SER A 31 6.90 -9.47 8.52
N MET A 32 6.29 -10.64 8.77
CA MET A 32 4.95 -10.69 9.37
C MET A 32 4.93 -10.05 10.76
N GLU A 33 6.05 -10.13 11.49
CA GLU A 33 6.24 -9.54 12.81
C GLU A 33 6.64 -8.05 12.75
N ASN A 34 7.19 -7.59 11.63
CA ASN A 34 7.55 -6.20 11.38
C ASN A 34 6.98 -5.75 10.02
N PRO A 35 5.67 -5.48 9.93
CA PRO A 35 5.03 -5.09 8.69
C PRO A 35 5.41 -3.65 8.29
N SER A 36 4.85 -3.20 7.17
CA SER A 36 4.95 -1.81 6.73
C SER A 36 4.48 -0.83 7.82
N PRO A 37 4.95 0.43 7.82
CA PRO A 37 4.55 1.43 8.80
C PRO A 37 3.03 1.56 8.95
N ASP A 38 2.57 1.78 10.18
CA ASP A 38 1.15 2.00 10.46
C ASP A 38 0.75 3.48 10.27
N CYS A 39 -0.52 3.73 9.99
CA CYS A 39 -1.07 5.08 10.05
C CYS A 39 -1.26 5.52 11.51
N GLN A 40 -1.02 6.80 11.78
CA GLN A 40 -1.25 7.39 13.09
C GLN A 40 -2.71 7.82 13.22
N CYS A 41 -3.43 7.12 14.09
CA CYS A 41 -4.82 7.43 14.43
C CYS A 41 -4.92 8.58 15.44
N SER A 42 -6.13 9.14 15.57
CA SER A 42 -6.45 10.14 16.59
C SER A 42 -6.17 9.60 18.00
N THR A 43 -5.63 10.46 18.86
CA THR A 43 -5.44 10.17 20.29
C THR A 43 -6.33 11.09 21.13
N PRO A 44 -6.55 10.79 22.42
CA PRO A 44 -7.26 11.69 23.32
C PRO A 44 -6.65 13.11 23.38
N GLN A 45 -5.34 13.23 23.15
CA GLN A 45 -4.61 14.50 23.12
C GLN A 45 -4.63 15.19 21.75
N ARG A 46 -4.93 14.45 20.67
CA ARG A 46 -4.95 14.95 19.28
C ARG A 46 -6.07 14.28 18.49
N SER A 47 -7.23 14.95 18.43
CA SER A 47 -8.34 14.55 17.55
C SER A 47 -8.15 15.12 16.14
N ILE A 48 -8.19 14.24 15.15
CA ILE A 48 -8.06 14.55 13.71
C ILE A 48 -9.16 13.80 12.95
N MET A 49 -9.61 14.33 11.82
CA MET A 49 -10.67 13.70 11.01
C MET A 49 -10.15 12.58 10.10
N LEU A 50 -8.90 12.68 9.65
CA LEU A 50 -8.21 11.66 8.85
C LEU A 50 -6.95 11.22 9.59
N PRO A 51 -6.60 9.92 9.56
CA PRO A 51 -5.34 9.45 10.13
C PRO A 51 -4.17 9.99 9.33
N ASP A 52 -3.07 10.28 10.03
CA ASP A 52 -1.82 10.70 9.40
C ASP A 52 -1.06 9.43 8.95
N CYS A 53 -1.04 9.16 7.65
CA CYS A 53 -0.36 7.99 7.10
C CYS A 53 1.06 8.34 6.60
N PRO A 54 2.12 7.72 7.16
CA PRO A 54 3.47 7.90 6.65
C PRO A 54 3.66 7.22 5.29
N LEU A 55 4.74 7.55 4.60
CA LEU A 55 5.12 6.88 3.35
C LEU A 55 5.31 5.38 3.58
N GLY A 56 4.79 4.58 2.64
CA GLY A 56 4.80 3.12 2.74
C GLY A 56 3.75 2.53 3.68
N ALA A 57 2.89 3.34 4.31
CA ALA A 57 1.80 2.80 5.10
C ALA A 57 0.82 1.99 4.25
N GLY A 58 0.58 0.74 4.66
CA GLY A 58 -0.33 -0.17 3.96
C GLY A 58 0.28 -0.94 2.78
N GLY A 59 1.59 -0.82 2.52
CA GLY A 59 2.25 -1.59 1.48
C GLY A 59 2.26 -0.93 0.09
N LEU A 60 2.80 -1.67 -0.88
CA LEU A 60 2.72 -1.29 -2.29
C LEU A 60 1.28 -1.49 -2.82
N PRO A 61 0.86 -0.68 -3.80
CA PRO A 61 -0.44 -0.85 -4.42
C PRO A 61 -0.56 -2.24 -5.08
N PRO A 62 -1.75 -2.87 -5.04
CA PRO A 62 -1.95 -4.16 -5.67
C PRO A 62 -1.83 -4.05 -7.20
N PRO A 63 -1.44 -5.15 -7.89
CA PRO A 63 -1.53 -5.22 -9.35
C PRO A 63 -2.97 -5.01 -9.84
N GLN A 64 -3.12 -4.26 -10.94
CA GLN A 64 -4.41 -3.96 -11.60
C GLN A 64 -4.62 -4.72 -12.89
#